data_AF-A0A4R7ZI03-F1
#
_entry.id   AF-A0A4R7ZI03-F1
#
_cell.length_a   1.000
_cell.length_b   1.000
_cell.length_c   1.000
_cell.angle_alpha   90.00
_cell.angle_beta   90.00
_cell.angle_gamma   90.00
#
_symmetry.space_group_name_H-M   'P 1'
#
loop_
_entity.id
_entity.type
_entity.pdbx_description
1 polymer ?
#
loop_
_entity_poly.entity_id
_entity_poly.type
_entity_poly.pdbx_seq_one_letter_code
_entity_poly.pdbx_strand_id
1 'polypeptide(L)'
;MRVTGYEPLIEVLDLPDANDRHVLAAAIKANAQVIVTENTKDFPSAKLASWNVEAKSADDFVLDLIDLNQQAVYAQVQRMADAWRNPPGTVEDVLDSLEHIGLIGTAAALRA
;
A
#
# COMPACT_ATOMS: atom_id res chain seq x y z
N MET A 1 10.52 -9.56 6.35
CA MET A 1 11.68 -8.64 6.49
C MET A 1 11.39 -7.72 7.66
N ARG A 2 12.28 -7.58 8.64
CA ARG A 2 12.12 -6.67 9.79
C ARG A 2 13.16 -5.56 9.65
N VAL A 3 12.73 -4.30 9.70
CA VAL A 3 13.62 -3.14 9.73
C VAL A 3 14.05 -2.89 11.17
N THR A 4 15.33 -2.62 11.40
CA THR A 4 15.91 -2.34 12.73
C THR A 4 16.91 -1.18 12.63
N GLY A 5 17.28 -0.56 13.75
CA GLY A 5 18.27 0.53 13.77
C GLY A 5 17.71 1.86 13.23
N TYR A 6 16.39 2.04 13.32
CA TYR A 6 15.69 3.28 12.99
C TYR A 6 15.30 4.07 14.24
N GLU A 7 15.47 3.49 15.44
CA GLU A 7 15.09 4.06 16.72
C GLU A 7 15.63 5.48 16.95
N PRO A 8 16.88 5.84 16.57
CA PRO A 8 17.38 7.22 16.71
C PRO A 8 16.63 8.26 15.86
N LEU A 9 15.94 7.84 14.79
CA LEU A 9 15.18 8.76 13.94
C LEU A 9 13.83 9.12 14.57
N ILE A 10 13.28 8.29 15.46
CA ILE A 10 11.92 8.48 16.01
C ILE A 10 11.80 9.84 16.72
N GLU A 11 12.84 10.24 17.45
CA GLU A 11 12.81 11.46 18.27
C GLU A 11 12.84 12.75 17.43
N VAL A 12 13.42 12.70 16.23
CA VAL A 12 13.56 13.88 15.35
C VAL A 12 12.44 14.02 14.32
N LEU A 13 11.62 12.98 14.16
CA LEU A 13 10.49 13.00 13.25
C LEU A 13 9.31 13.75 13.87
N ASP A 14 8.66 14.52 13.02
CA ASP A 14 7.52 15.36 13.38
C ASP A 14 6.30 14.91 12.57
N LEU A 15 5.41 14.18 13.24
CA LEU A 15 4.13 13.71 12.70
C LEU A 15 3.00 14.11 13.66
N PRO A 16 1.76 14.26 13.16
CA PRO A 16 0.59 14.52 13.99
C PRO A 16 0.41 13.51 15.14
N ASP A 17 0.58 12.22 14.85
CA ASP A 17 0.61 11.17 15.87
C ASP A 17 2.07 10.79 16.21
N ALA A 18 2.40 11.00 17.49
CA ALA A 18 3.68 10.62 18.06
C ALA A 18 3.96 9.12 17.94
N ASN A 19 2.93 8.29 17.97
CA ASN A 19 3.04 6.85 17.81
C ASN A 19 3.35 6.44 16.38
N ASP A 20 3.07 7.23 15.35
CA ASP A 20 3.31 6.84 13.95
C ASP A 20 4.74 7.14 13.46
N ARG A 21 5.52 7.86 14.26
CA ARG A 21 6.92 8.22 13.94
C ARG A 21 7.82 7.01 13.68
N HIS A 22 7.54 5.87 14.31
CA HIS A 22 8.30 4.64 14.07
C HIS A 22 8.08 4.09 12.64
N VAL A 23 6.89 4.27 12.07
CA VAL A 23 6.56 3.86 10.71
C VAL A 23 7.38 4.66 9.70
N LEU A 24 7.40 5.99 9.86
CA LEU A 24 8.20 6.86 9.01
C LEU A 24 9.72 6.62 9.20
N ALA A 25 10.18 6.43 10.45
CA ALA A 25 11.57 6.09 10.72
C ALA A 25 12.00 4.79 10.01
N ALA A 26 11.15 3.76 10.06
CA ALA A 26 11.39 2.51 9.38
C ALA A 26 11.38 2.67 7.85
N ALA A 27 10.47 3.48 7.30
CA ALA A 27 10.42 3.78 5.87
C ALA A 27 11.71 4.48 5.39
N ILE A 28 12.16 5.51 6.11
CA ILE A 28 13.43 6.20 5.83
C ILE A 28 14.60 5.22 5.88
N LYS A 29 14.67 4.40 6.93
CA LYS A 29 15.76 3.42 7.10
C LYS A 29 15.77 2.37 5.98
N ALA A 30 14.61 1.97 5.49
CA ALA A 30 14.45 1.03 4.39
C ALA A 30 14.63 1.68 3.01
N ASN A 31 14.81 3.01 2.92
CA ASN A 31 14.76 3.77 1.68
C ASN A 31 13.45 3.55 0.90
N ALA A 32 12.35 3.35 1.62
CA ALA A 32 11.03 3.23 1.02
C ALA A 32 10.56 4.61 0.54
N GLN A 33 10.00 4.65 -0.67
CA GLN A 33 9.45 5.88 -1.26
C GLN A 33 7.97 6.06 -0.91
N VAL A 34 7.26 4.96 -0.60
CA VAL A 34 5.82 4.96 -0.32
C VAL A 34 5.52 4.24 0.98
N ILE A 35 4.69 4.86 1.83
CA ILE A 35 4.00 4.22 2.94
C ILE A 35 2.57 3.94 2.49
N VAL A 36 2.18 2.67 2.43
CA VAL A 36 0.80 2.28 2.09
C VAL A 36 0.01 2.18 3.39
N THR A 37 -1.01 3.03 3.56
CA THR A 37 -1.81 3.12 4.78
C THR A 37 -3.17 3.77 4.51
N GLU A 38 -4.21 3.27 5.18
CA GLU A 38 -5.53 3.95 5.21
C GLU A 38 -5.55 5.13 6.19
N ASN A 39 -4.54 5.25 7.06
CA ASN A 39 -4.43 6.34 8.03
C ASN A 39 -3.68 7.56 7.47
N THR A 40 -3.99 7.98 6.25
CA THR A 40 -3.25 9.03 5.53
C THR A 40 -3.21 10.38 6.26
N LYS A 41 -4.21 10.67 7.11
CA LYS A 41 -4.27 11.89 7.94
C LYS A 41 -3.08 12.05 8.90
N ASP A 42 -2.51 10.95 9.37
CA ASP A 42 -1.40 10.96 10.34
C ASP A 42 -0.04 10.97 9.61
N PHE A 43 -0.08 10.91 8.28
CA PHE A 43 1.08 10.98 7.38
C PHE A 43 0.91 12.12 6.35
N PRO A 44 0.75 13.38 6.79
CA PRO A 44 0.51 14.49 5.88
C PRO A 44 1.71 14.72 4.95
N SER A 45 1.44 14.92 3.66
CA SER A 45 2.46 15.06 2.62
C SER A 45 3.52 16.13 2.93
N ALA A 46 3.12 17.24 3.55
CA ALA A 46 4.04 18.31 3.96
C ALA A 46 5.12 17.84 4.97
N LYS A 47 4.83 16.84 5.81
CA LYS A 47 5.80 16.27 6.77
C LYS A 47 6.64 15.16 6.13
N LEU A 48 6.12 14.48 5.12
CA LEU A 48 6.82 13.39 4.44
C LEU A 48 7.74 13.86 3.32
N ALA A 49 7.39 14.96 2.65
CA ALA A 49 8.10 15.46 1.47
C ALA A 49 9.59 15.73 1.71
N SER A 50 9.95 16.20 2.91
CA SER A 50 11.36 16.43 3.29
C SER A 50 12.20 15.15 3.31
N TRP A 51 11.55 13.99 3.41
CA TRP A 51 12.18 12.68 3.45
C TRP A 51 12.05 11.92 2.12
N ASN A 52 11.47 12.55 1.09
CA ASN A 52 11.17 11.93 -0.20
C ASN A 52 10.30 10.65 -0.05
N VAL A 53 9.35 10.71 0.89
CA VAL A 53 8.36 9.67 1.15
C VAL A 53 6.98 10.24 0.83
N GLU A 54 6.08 9.42 0.31
CA GLU A 54 4.66 9.69 0.18
C GLU A 54 3.83 8.67 0.95
N ALA A 55 2.62 9.05 1.36
CA ALA A 55 1.64 8.12 1.91
C ALA A 55 0.49 7.97 0.92
N LYS A 56 0.08 6.73 0.67
CA LYS A 56 -1.01 6.37 -0.26
C LYS A 56 -1.94 5.37 0.40
N SER A 57 -3.23 5.42 0.03
CA SER A 57 -4.14 4.32 0.35
C SER A 57 -3.69 3.06 -0.38
N ALA A 58 -4.15 1.89 0.07
CA ALA A 58 -3.88 0.64 -0.64
C ALA A 58 -4.47 0.65 -2.05
N ASP A 59 -5.64 1.28 -2.23
CA ASP A 59 -6.29 1.38 -3.54
C ASP A 59 -5.50 2.27 -4.50
N ASP A 60 -5.09 3.47 -4.07
CA ASP A 60 -4.28 4.37 -4.88
C ASP A 60 -2.94 3.74 -5.26
N PHE A 61 -2.31 3.04 -4.32
CA PHE A 61 -1.03 2.37 -4.59
C PHE A 61 -1.16 1.27 -5.65
N VAL A 62 -2.22 0.46 -5.62
CA VAL A 62 -2.41 -0.59 -6.62
C VAL A 62 -2.84 0.00 -7.96
N LEU A 63 -3.62 1.08 -7.98
CA LEU A 63 -3.92 1.83 -9.19
C LEU A 63 -2.65 2.34 -9.89
N ASP A 64 -1.68 2.89 -9.16
CA ASP A 64 -0.39 3.28 -9.73
C ASP A 64 0.35 2.09 -10.38
N LEU A 65 0.26 0.90 -9.76
CA LEU A 65 0.85 -0.32 -10.32
C LEU A 65 0.12 -0.79 -11.58
N ILE A 66 -1.20 -0.59 -11.66
CA ILE A 66 -2.00 -0.87 -12.84
C ILE A 66 -1.61 0.09 -13.97
N ASP A 67 -1.49 1.38 -13.69
CA ASP A 67 -1.05 2.39 -14.66
C ASP A 67 0.37 2.09 -15.18
N LEU A 68 1.24 1.55 -14.31
CA LEU A 68 2.57 1.11 -14.69
C LEU A 68 2.55 -0.16 -15.55
N ASN A 69 1.79 -1.18 -15.16
CA ASN A 69 1.69 -2.44 -15.89
C ASN A 69 0.44 -3.26 -15.51
N GLN A 70 -0.69 -2.91 -16.11
CA GLN A 70 -1.98 -3.60 -15.91
C GLN A 70 -1.90 -5.11 -16.15
N GLN A 71 -1.18 -5.55 -17.19
CA GLN A 71 -1.07 -6.99 -17.51
C GLN A 71 -0.38 -7.77 -16.39
N ALA A 72 0.68 -7.21 -15.80
CA ALA A 72 1.40 -7.85 -14.71
C ALA A 72 0.54 -7.96 -13.44
N VAL A 73 -0.24 -6.92 -13.13
CA VAL A 73 -1.18 -6.91 -12.00
C VAL A 73 -2.32 -7.92 -12.24
N TYR A 74 -2.95 -7.90 -13.41
CA TYR A 74 -4.00 -8.85 -13.76
C TYR A 74 -3.50 -10.30 -13.68
N ALA A 75 -2.29 -10.58 -14.15
CA ALA A 75 -1.68 -11.90 -14.01
C ALA A 75 -1.46 -12.32 -12.54
N GLN A 76 -1.25 -11.37 -11.60
CA GLN A 76 -1.25 -11.71 -10.17
C GLN A 76 -2.64 -12.08 -9.70
N VAL A 77 -3.66 -11.31 -10.09
CA VAL A 77 -5.05 -11.55 -9.70
C VAL A 77 -5.53 -12.91 -10.20
N GLN A 78 -5.21 -13.27 -11.45
CA GLN A 78 -5.47 -14.62 -11.96
C GLN A 78 -4.80 -15.70 -11.11
N ARG A 79 -3.52 -15.51 -10.74
CA ARG A 79 -2.82 -16.46 -9.86
C ARG A 79 -3.43 -16.55 -8.46
N MET A 80 -3.98 -15.46 -7.94
CA MET A 80 -4.70 -15.48 -6.66
C MET A 80 -5.98 -16.31 -6.76
N ALA A 81 -6.77 -16.13 -7.83
CA ALA A 81 -7.97 -16.92 -8.10
C ALA A 81 -7.64 -18.41 -8.23
N ASP A 82 -6.62 -18.76 -9.03
CA ASP A 82 -6.17 -20.13 -9.25
C ASP A 82 -5.69 -20.82 -7.95
N ALA A 83 -5.22 -20.04 -6.97
CA ALA A 83 -4.75 -20.54 -5.69
C ALA A 83 -5.87 -20.83 -4.69
N TRP A 84 -7.10 -20.36 -4.94
CA TRP A 84 -8.25 -20.63 -4.08
C TRP A 84 -8.75 -22.05 -4.31
N ARG A 85 -8.78 -22.85 -3.24
CA ARG A 85 -9.06 -24.29 -3.32
C ARG A 85 -10.44 -24.69 -2.80
N ASN A 86 -11.11 -23.82 -2.04
CA ASN A 86 -12.39 -24.14 -1.43
C ASN A 86 -13.21 -22.87 -1.07
N PRO A 87 -14.13 -22.43 -1.93
CA PRO A 87 -14.40 -22.94 -3.29
C PRO A 87 -13.25 -22.60 -4.28
N PRO A 88 -13.16 -23.26 -5.44
CA PRO A 88 -12.34 -22.78 -6.55
C PRO A 88 -12.76 -21.36 -6.92
N GLY A 89 -11.82 -20.43 -6.90
CA GLY A 89 -12.09 -19.01 -7.16
C GLY A 89 -11.98 -18.67 -8.64
N THR A 90 -12.65 -17.58 -9.01
CA THR A 90 -12.51 -16.89 -10.29
C THR A 90 -11.82 -15.55 -10.08
N VAL A 91 -11.38 -14.92 -11.17
CA VAL A 91 -10.89 -13.53 -11.11
C VAL A 91 -11.95 -12.62 -10.50
N GLU A 92 -13.21 -12.81 -10.86
CA GLU A 92 -14.32 -11.99 -10.36
C GLU A 92 -14.45 -12.09 -8.82
N ASP A 93 -14.31 -13.29 -8.26
CA ASP A 93 -14.38 -13.47 -6.79
C ASP A 93 -13.23 -12.74 -6.07
N VAL A 94 -12.05 -12.66 -6.70
CA VAL A 94 -10.92 -11.88 -6.18
C VAL A 94 -11.23 -10.39 -6.28
N LEU A 95 -11.75 -9.91 -7.40
CA LEU A 95 -12.11 -8.50 -7.59
C LEU A 95 -13.21 -8.06 -6.60
N ASP A 96 -14.23 -8.88 -6.38
CA ASP A 96 -15.26 -8.66 -5.35
C ASP A 96 -14.65 -8.57 -3.95
N SER A 97 -13.68 -9.42 -3.65
CA SER A 97 -12.97 -9.39 -2.36
C SER A 97 -12.12 -8.13 -2.20
N LEU A 98 -11.48 -7.66 -3.28
CA LEU A 98 -10.72 -6.40 -3.29
C LEU A 98 -11.64 -5.21 -3.01
N GLU A 99 -12.81 -5.13 -3.67
CA GLU A 99 -13.80 -4.10 -3.37
C GLU A 99 -14.25 -4.12 -1.91
N HIS A 100 -14.50 -5.32 -1.37
CA HIS A 100 -14.98 -5.48 0.00
C HIS A 100 -13.99 -4.96 1.05
N ILE A 101 -12.68 -5.00 0.76
CA ILE A 101 -11.63 -4.46 1.64
C ILE A 101 -11.25 -3.02 1.32
N GLY A 102 -11.95 -2.37 0.38
CA GLY A 102 -11.78 -0.95 0.06
C GLY A 102 -10.96 -0.65 -1.21
N LEU A 103 -10.51 -1.66 -1.96
CA LEU A 103 -9.77 -1.49 -3.22
C LEU A 103 -10.72 -1.35 -4.43
N ILE A 104 -11.62 -0.37 -4.34
CA ILE A 104 -12.74 -0.18 -5.27
C ILE A 104 -12.26 0.27 -6.64
N GLY A 105 -11.36 1.26 -6.70
CA GLY A 105 -10.80 1.78 -7.94
C GLY A 105 -9.97 0.71 -8.65
N THR A 106 -9.17 -0.04 -7.89
CA THR A 106 -8.39 -1.18 -8.39
C THR A 106 -9.29 -2.21 -9.06
N ALA A 107 -10.37 -2.63 -8.40
CA ALA A 107 -11.28 -3.63 -8.95
C ALA A 107 -11.99 -3.11 -10.20
N ALA A 108 -12.45 -1.86 -10.19
CA ALA A 108 -13.05 -1.23 -11.36
C ALA A 108 -12.08 -1.14 -12.54
N ALA A 109 -10.82 -0.77 -12.31
CA ALA A 109 -9.79 -0.66 -13.34
C ALA A 109 -9.41 -2.00 -13.98
N LEU A 110 -9.50 -3.10 -13.23
CA LEU A 110 -9.20 -4.44 -13.74
C LEU A 110 -10.38 -5.11 -14.47
N ARG A 111 -11.60 -4.59 -14.32
CA ARG A 111 -12.78 -5.03 -15.08
C ARG A 111 -12.95 -4.36 -16.44
N ALA A 112 -12.30 -3.22 -16.65
CA ALA A 112 -12.37 -2.42 -17.87
C ALA A 112 -11.57 -3.04 -19.01
#